data_AF-A0A119HFM4-F1
#
_entry.id   AF-A0A119HFM4-F1
#
_cell.length_a   1.000
_cell.length_b   1.000
_cell.length_c   1.000
_cell.angle_alpha   90.00
_cell.angle_beta   90.00
_cell.angle_gamma   90.00
#
_symmetry.space_group_name_H-M   'P 1'
#
loop_
_entity.id
_entity.type
_entity.pdbx_description
1 polymer ?
#
loop_
_entity_poly.entity_id
_entity_poly.type
_entity_poly.pdbx_seq_one_letter_code
_entity_poly.pdbx_strand_id
1 'polypeptide(L)'
;MAVVIYHEEDGVFLGQFLGLGFWSKIDPGAQAEAVTFPDDAAAEEFMATWDCGRPDGVRLVPVEESSRGAASIANCVKAGLPGWIDEYIETANSLPV
;
A
#
# COMPACT_ATOMS: atom_id res chain seq x y z
N MET A 1 -15.24 1.81 -7.16
CA MET A 1 -14.35 0.92 -6.40
C MET A 1 -13.00 0.99 -7.06
N ALA A 2 -11.96 1.11 -6.26
CA ALA A 2 -10.58 1.15 -6.71
C ALA A 2 -9.84 -0.03 -6.09
N VAL A 3 -8.61 -0.29 -6.50
CA VAL A 3 -7.78 -1.36 -5.95
C VAL A 3 -6.51 -0.82 -5.34
N VAL A 4 -6.04 -1.48 -4.29
CA VAL A 4 -4.71 -1.25 -3.71
C VAL A 4 -3.83 -2.47 -3.95
N ILE A 5 -2.53 -2.23 -3.99
CA ILE A 5 -1.51 -3.27 -4.06
C ILE A 5 -1.23 -3.73 -2.62
N TYR A 6 -1.38 -5.02 -2.37
CA TYR A 6 -1.09 -5.64 -1.08
C TYR A 6 -0.09 -6.79 -1.25
N HIS A 7 0.94 -6.80 -0.42
CA HIS A 7 1.85 -7.92 -0.26
C HIS A 7 1.77 -8.45 1.18
N GLU A 8 1.88 -9.77 1.36
CA GLU A 8 1.70 -10.36 2.69
C GLU A 8 2.81 -9.97 3.66
N GLU A 9 4.05 -9.87 3.18
CA GLU A 9 5.22 -9.49 3.98
C GLU A 9 5.35 -7.97 4.12
N ASP A 10 5.15 -7.22 3.04
CA ASP A 10 5.42 -5.77 3.02
C ASP A 10 4.19 -4.93 3.42
N GLY A 11 2.99 -5.48 3.28
CA GLY A 11 1.73 -4.82 3.59
C GLY A 11 1.13 -4.07 2.41
N VAL A 12 0.44 -2.97 2.67
CA VAL A 12 -0.22 -2.14 1.65
C VAL A 12 0.79 -1.18 1.04
N PHE A 13 0.80 -1.07 -0.29
CA PHE A 13 1.62 -0.08 -0.98
C PHE A 13 1.06 1.34 -0.76
N LEU A 14 1.89 2.24 -0.24
CA LEU A 14 1.48 3.60 0.11
C LEU A 14 2.00 4.66 -0.88
N GLY A 15 2.88 4.26 -1.80
CA GLY A 15 3.45 5.16 -2.80
C GLY A 15 4.93 4.90 -3.01
N GLN A 16 5.57 5.74 -3.81
CA GLN A 16 7.01 5.68 -4.04
C GLN A 16 7.63 7.06 -4.07
N PHE A 17 8.87 7.18 -3.63
CA PHE A 17 9.67 8.39 -3.74
C PHE A 17 11.11 8.05 -4.09
N LEU A 18 11.66 8.75 -5.08
CA LEU A 18 13.03 8.52 -5.58
C LEU A 18 13.35 7.05 -5.92
N GLY A 19 12.35 6.32 -6.44
CA GLY A 19 12.49 4.90 -6.82
C GLY A 19 12.37 3.90 -5.66
N LEU A 20 12.05 4.37 -4.45
CA LEU A 20 11.81 3.51 -3.28
C LEU A 20 10.32 3.42 -3.01
N GLY A 21 9.79 2.20 -2.93
CA GLY A 21 8.40 1.94 -2.56
C GLY A 21 8.19 2.02 -1.05
N PHE A 22 7.18 2.75 -0.62
CA PHE A 22 6.71 2.77 0.76
C PHE A 22 5.64 1.71 0.94
N TRP A 23 5.83 0.88 1.95
CA TRP A 23 4.95 -0.22 2.27
C TRP A 23 4.58 -0.18 3.74
N SER A 24 3.33 -0.54 4.00
CA SER A 24 2.70 -0.32 5.30
C SER A 24 3.37 -1.06 6.46
N LYS A 25 4.07 -2.20 6.22
CA LYS A 25 4.82 -2.95 7.24
C LYS A 25 6.32 -2.69 7.22
N ILE A 26 6.86 -2.03 6.18
CA ILE A 26 8.29 -1.73 6.07
C ILE A 26 8.57 -0.33 6.60
N ASP A 27 7.99 0.66 5.94
CA ASP A 27 8.14 2.08 6.23
C ASP A 27 6.90 2.80 5.68
N PRO A 28 5.90 3.05 6.54
CA PRO A 28 4.69 3.74 6.12
C PRO A 28 4.92 5.23 5.86
N GLY A 29 6.10 5.79 6.17
CA GLY A 29 6.42 7.19 5.89
C GLY A 29 5.44 8.22 6.48
N ALA A 30 4.74 7.85 7.57
CA ALA A 30 3.63 8.60 8.17
C ALA A 30 2.44 8.88 7.21
N GLN A 31 2.26 8.08 6.16
CA GLN A 31 1.19 8.26 5.16
C GLN A 31 -0.18 7.85 5.70
N ALA A 32 -1.11 8.82 5.74
CA ALA A 32 -2.52 8.65 6.15
C ALA A 32 -3.38 7.81 5.20
N GLU A 33 -2.93 7.66 3.96
CA GLU A 33 -3.69 7.08 2.87
C GLU A 33 -2.81 6.17 2.02
N ALA A 34 -3.39 5.10 1.49
CA ALA A 34 -2.78 4.23 0.49
C ALA A 34 -3.12 4.74 -0.92
N VAL A 35 -2.19 4.56 -1.86
CA VAL A 35 -2.42 4.86 -3.27
C VAL A 35 -3.39 3.84 -3.86
N THR A 36 -4.42 4.33 -4.56
CA THR A 36 -5.40 3.48 -5.24
C THR A 36 -5.26 3.55 -6.77
N PHE A 37 -5.68 2.48 -7.42
CA PHE A 37 -5.75 2.35 -8.87
C PHE A 37 -7.20 2.13 -9.29
N PRO A 38 -7.63 2.64 -10.47
CA PRO A 38 -9.03 2.53 -10.90
C PRO A 38 -9.47 1.08 -11.09
N ASP A 39 -8.57 0.19 -11.49
CA ASP A 39 -8.82 -1.23 -11.72
C ASP A 39 -7.51 -2.04 -11.63
N ASP A 40 -7.66 -3.37 -11.71
CA ASP A 40 -6.53 -4.29 -11.67
C ASP A 40 -5.51 -4.00 -12.77
N ALA A 41 -5.97 -3.72 -13.99
CA ALA A 41 -5.09 -3.50 -15.14
C ALA A 41 -4.17 -2.29 -14.93
N ALA A 42 -4.69 -1.19 -14.40
CA ALA A 42 -3.90 -0.02 -14.07
C ALA A 42 -2.86 -0.29 -12.98
N ALA A 43 -3.19 -1.13 -11.99
CA ALA A 43 -2.23 -1.54 -10.97
C ALA A 43 -1.13 -2.46 -11.55
N GLU A 44 -1.48 -3.38 -12.45
CA GLU A 44 -0.51 -4.22 -13.18
C GLU A 44 0.42 -3.39 -14.07
N GLU A 45 -0.14 -2.45 -14.85
CA GLU A 45 0.64 -1.54 -15.68
C GLU A 45 1.62 -0.72 -14.84
N PHE A 46 1.18 -0.25 -13.66
CA PHE A 46 2.05 0.45 -12.73
C PHE A 46 3.18 -0.45 -12.21
N MET A 47 2.88 -1.66 -11.75
CA MET A 47 3.90 -2.61 -11.27
C MET A 47 4.87 -3.04 -12.38
N ALA A 48 4.42 -3.09 -13.64
CA ALA A 48 5.27 -3.37 -14.78
C ALA A 48 6.32 -2.26 -15.05
N THR A 49 6.13 -1.06 -14.49
CA THR A 49 7.13 0.02 -14.57
C THR A 49 8.26 -0.11 -13.56
N TRP A 50 8.15 -1.02 -12.58
CA TRP A 50 9.17 -1.19 -11.55
C TRP A 50 10.38 -1.95 -12.11
N ASP A 51 11.58 -1.61 -11.66
CA ASP A 51 12.82 -2.25 -12.14
C ASP A 51 12.85 -3.76 -11.85
N CYS A 52 12.21 -4.19 -10.76
CA CYS A 52 12.03 -5.60 -10.38
C CYS A 52 10.78 -6.25 -10.98
N GLY A 53 9.96 -5.48 -11.72
CA GLY A 53 8.65 -5.91 -12.21
C GLY A 53 7.63 -6.11 -11.08
N ARG A 54 6.58 -6.88 -11.39
CA ARG A 54 5.57 -7.29 -10.41
C ARG A 54 6.18 -8.21 -9.36
N PRO A 55 6.14 -7.87 -8.05
CA PRO A 55 6.58 -8.78 -7.01
C PRO A 55 5.68 -10.01 -6.92
N ASP A 56 6.30 -11.16 -6.66
CA ASP A 56 5.58 -12.40 -6.36
C ASP A 56 4.71 -12.22 -5.11
N GLY A 57 3.56 -12.92 -5.05
CA GLY A 57 2.68 -12.89 -3.88
C GLY A 57 1.82 -11.63 -3.74
N VAL A 58 1.96 -10.64 -4.62
CA VAL A 58 1.11 -9.44 -4.63
C VAL A 58 -0.33 -9.78 -5.01
N ARG A 59 -1.26 -9.26 -4.20
CA ARG A 59 -2.71 -9.30 -4.39
C ARG A 59 -3.24 -7.90 -4.62
N LEU A 60 -4.18 -7.78 -5.56
CA LEU A 60 -4.93 -6.55 -5.78
C LEU A 60 -6.23 -6.65 -4.98
N VAL A 61 -6.43 -5.71 -4.05
CA VAL A 61 -7.55 -5.76 -3.12
C VAL A 61 -8.48 -4.58 -3.38
N PRO A 62 -9.78 -4.82 -3.66
CA PRO A 62 -10.74 -3.75 -3.89
C PRO A 62 -11.04 -3.00 -2.60
N VAL A 63 -11.00 -1.67 -2.68
CA VAL A 63 -11.26 -0.74 -1.57
C VAL A 63 -12.17 0.41 -2.00
N GLU A 64 -12.78 1.04 -1.01
CA GLU A 64 -13.45 2.33 -1.19
C GLU A 64 -12.44 3.46 -1.11
N GLU A 65 -12.45 4.36 -2.09
CA GLU A 65 -11.61 5.56 -2.09
C GLU A 65 -12.12 6.56 -1.05
N SER A 66 -11.22 7.14 -0.25
CA SER A 66 -11.51 8.32 0.59
C SER A 66 -11.44 9.60 -0.25
N SER A 67 -10.51 9.64 -1.19
CA SER A 67 -10.31 10.71 -2.15
C SER A 67 -9.82 10.15 -3.49
N ARG A 68 -9.88 10.93 -4.57
CA ARG A 68 -9.53 10.41 -5.90
C ARG A 68 -8.06 9.97 -5.94
N GLY A 69 -7.82 8.67 -6.13
CA GLY A 69 -6.47 8.08 -6.14
C GLY A 69 -5.92 7.74 -4.75
N ALA A 70 -6.73 7.81 -3.69
CA ALA A 70 -6.32 7.46 -2.34
C ALA A 70 -7.42 6.76 -1.52
N ALA A 71 -7.00 5.82 -0.66
CA ALA A 71 -7.85 5.14 0.31
C ALA A 71 -7.30 5.32 1.72
N SER A 72 -8.15 5.81 2.63
CA SER A 72 -7.84 5.88 4.05
C SER A 72 -7.59 4.49 4.64
N ILE A 73 -6.81 4.43 5.74
CA ILE A 73 -6.60 3.20 6.50
C ILE A 73 -7.91 2.51 6.86
N ALA A 74 -8.92 3.27 7.29
CA ALA A 74 -10.21 2.73 7.68
C ALA A 74 -10.89 1.97 6.53
N ASN A 75 -10.77 2.47 5.30
CA ASN A 75 -11.31 1.79 4.11
C ASN A 75 -10.51 0.54 3.75
N CYS A 76 -9.18 0.57 3.91
CA CYS A 76 -8.34 -0.62 3.74
C CYS A 76 -8.65 -1.69 4.79
N VAL A 77 -8.81 -1.31 6.05
CA VAL A 77 -9.21 -2.22 7.15
C VAL A 77 -10.61 -2.80 6.91
N LYS A 78 -11.56 -1.99 6.42
CA LYS A 78 -12.89 -2.46 6.04
C LYS A 78 -12.84 -3.49 4.91
N ALA A 79 -11.85 -3.41 4.02
CA ALA A 79 -11.58 -4.39 2.97
C ALA A 79 -10.80 -5.63 3.46
N GLY A 80 -10.45 -5.70 4.73
CA GLY A 80 -9.74 -6.84 5.35
C GLY A 80 -8.22 -6.73 5.33
N LEU A 81 -7.67 -5.55 5.05
CA LEU A 81 -6.22 -5.29 5.08
C LEU A 81 -5.76 -4.85 6.49
N PRO A 82 -4.48 -5.04 6.84
CA PRO A 82 -3.93 -4.49 8.07
C PRO A 82 -3.85 -2.97 8.02
N GLY A 83 -4.05 -2.29 9.16
CA GLY A 83 -3.75 -0.86 9.33
C GLY A 83 -2.25 -0.59 9.57
N TRP A 84 -1.81 0.67 9.49
CA TRP A 84 -0.37 0.99 9.49
C TRP A 84 0.09 2.34 10.10
N ILE A 85 -0.80 3.12 10.74
CA ILE A 85 -0.42 4.38 11.45
C ILE A 85 -0.71 4.26 12.94
N ASP A 86 -0.59 3.06 13.47
CA ASP A 86 -0.58 2.91 14.91
C ASP A 86 0.88 3.08 15.37
N GLU A 87 1.12 3.97 16.33
CA GLU A 87 2.41 4.14 17.01
C GLU A 87 2.89 2.84 17.70
N TYR A 88 1.98 1.87 17.87
CA TYR A 88 2.23 0.55 18.43
C TYR A 88 2.38 -0.56 17.36
N ILE A 89 2.29 -0.26 16.06
CA ILE A 89 2.58 -1.25 15.00
C ILE A 89 4.08 -1.18 14.69
N GLU A 90 4.82 -2.23 15.10
CA GLU A 90 6.21 -2.43 14.69
C GLU A 90 6.29 -2.42 13.16
N THR A 91 7.00 -1.44 12.60
CA THR A 91 7.40 -1.45 11.20
C THR A 91 8.87 -1.85 11.12
N ALA A 92 9.26 -2.56 10.06
CA ALA A 92 10.61 -3.15 9.95
C ALA A 92 11.76 -2.13 10.11
N ASN A 93 11.50 -0.84 9.86
CA ASN A 93 12.46 0.26 9.98
C ASN A 93 12.23 1.18 11.19
N SER A 94 11.36 0.82 12.14
CA SER A 94 11.21 1.58 13.39
C SER A 94 12.50 1.53 14.20
N LEU A 95 13.24 2.65 14.28
CA LEU A 95 14.32 2.77 15.25
C LEU A 95 13.72 2.76 16.67
N PRO A 96 14.27 2.00 17.63
CA PRO A 96 13.85 2.13 19.02
C PRO A 96 14.15 3.56 19.48
N VAL A 97 13.13 4.22 20.03
CA VAL A 97 13.26 5.54 20.68
C VAL A 97 14.18 5.48 21.89
#